data_AF-A0A7K3KZZ7-F1
#
_entry.id   AF-A0A7K3KZZ7-F1
#
_cell.length_a   1.000
_cell.length_b   1.000
_cell.length_c   1.000
_cell.angle_alpha   90.00
_cell.angle_beta   90.00
_cell.angle_gamma   90.00
#
_symmetry.space_group_name_H-M   'P 1'
#
loop_
_entity.id
_entity.type
_entity.pdbx_description
1 polymer ?
#
loop_
_entity_poly.entity_id
_entity_poly.type
_entity_poly.pdbx_seq_one_letter_code
_entity_poly.pdbx_strand_id
1 'polypeptide(L)'
;MRKGAMEGDRSEREGGGLRRVARRGAIVLAWLALWQLAALAVGNALLLCGPVEAAAALARNLADPAFWAATARSFERIALGFAVACALGLAAGAAAARWASVRDFLAPLLHVVKSTPVVCVIALLLVGAGANRATSLVVGLVVAPPFYFAALEARGARDRALDEMLAVFSVPRLRRWTCVRWPEAAPFLRAAAKTAVGMAWKAGVAAELIGLPARSIGEHIYLAKLSLDTADIIAWTVAVIALGWLCERAVVALIDALARLPRLLLRERPDGGSHASPSAPAPSPAAGANAGGPATAPAPDSMPGARVQLSGVAKSFDDHLVLDDLSLDVEPGGRLCVMAPSGTGKTTLLRLVAGLERPDAGAVQVQPPRVSMVFQEPRLVEELTGRENLALTARDPAERARGTALADALLPDAPGLLYRPVAQLSGGQRRRIELARALAHDAALVILDEPFANLDDASREAAARLTLQALGSRTLLIATHHLGTPEALRARILTLN
;
A
#
# COMPACT_ATOMS: atom_id res chain seq x y z
N MET A 1 12.07 40.33 12.06
CA MET A 1 11.36 39.42 13.00
C MET A 1 11.13 37.97 12.50
N ARG A 2 11.41 37.60 11.23
CA ARG A 2 11.23 36.21 10.74
C ARG A 2 12.43 35.25 10.91
N LYS A 3 13.62 35.74 11.28
CA LYS A 3 14.81 34.88 11.51
C LYS A 3 14.78 34.15 12.87
N GLY A 4 14.36 34.83 13.94
CA GLY A 4 14.30 34.24 15.30
C GLY A 4 13.25 33.13 15.49
N ALA A 5 12.19 33.11 14.68
CA ALA A 5 11.15 32.08 14.76
C ALA A 5 11.57 30.72 14.16
N MET A 6 12.50 30.71 13.19
CA MET A 6 13.07 29.46 12.64
C MET A 6 14.20 28.89 13.52
N GLU A 7 14.91 29.72 14.27
CA GLU A 7 15.92 29.28 15.24
C GLU A 7 15.30 28.68 16.51
N GLY A 8 14.10 29.18 16.90
CA GLY A 8 13.31 28.61 18.00
C GLY A 8 12.86 27.16 17.76
N ASP A 9 12.24 26.87 16.60
CA ASP A 9 11.72 25.52 16.26
C ASP A 9 12.84 24.49 16.03
N ARG A 10 14.03 24.92 15.59
CA ARG A 10 15.21 24.03 15.54
C ARG A 10 15.76 23.69 16.93
N SER A 11 15.88 24.68 17.82
CA SER A 11 16.40 24.43 19.18
C SER A 11 15.41 23.64 20.05
N GLU A 12 14.09 23.79 19.85
CA GLU A 12 13.07 22.99 20.52
C GLU A 12 13.04 21.52 20.04
N ARG A 13 13.22 21.26 18.74
CA ARG A 13 13.32 19.90 18.20
C ARG A 13 14.60 19.19 18.62
N GLU A 14 15.72 19.90 18.65
CA GLU A 14 17.01 19.37 19.13
C GLU A 14 17.00 19.13 20.65
N GLY A 15 16.45 20.05 21.43
CA GLY A 15 16.29 19.90 22.89
C GLY A 15 15.34 18.74 23.28
N GLY A 16 14.28 18.51 22.50
CA GLY A 16 13.38 17.37 22.67
C GLY A 16 13.98 16.02 22.26
N GLY A 17 14.99 16.01 21.37
CA GLY A 17 15.76 14.84 21.01
C GLY A 17 16.70 14.39 22.13
N LEU A 18 17.47 15.34 22.66
CA LEU A 18 18.43 15.09 23.75
C LEU A 18 17.73 14.58 25.02
N ARG A 19 16.61 15.21 25.41
CA ARG A 19 15.79 14.76 26.56
C ARG A 19 15.23 13.34 26.38
N ARG A 20 14.84 12.96 25.15
CA ARG A 20 14.37 11.59 24.85
C ARG A 20 15.48 10.56 24.94
N VAL A 21 16.67 10.88 24.44
CA VAL A 21 17.84 10.00 24.54
C VAL A 21 18.25 9.83 26.01
N ALA A 22 18.35 10.94 26.76
CA ALA A 22 18.69 10.91 28.19
C ALA A 22 17.69 10.07 28.99
N ARG A 23 16.37 10.24 28.74
CA ARG A 23 15.33 9.44 29.39
C ARG A 23 15.46 7.94 29.09
N ARG A 24 15.73 7.57 27.83
CA ARG A 24 15.95 6.16 27.46
C ARG A 24 17.21 5.60 28.13
N GLY A 25 18.29 6.37 28.18
CA GLY A 25 19.52 6.00 28.89
C GLY A 25 19.28 5.76 30.38
N ALA A 26 18.56 6.66 31.05
CA ALA A 26 18.20 6.52 32.46
C ALA A 26 17.36 5.26 32.74
N ILE A 27 16.41 4.91 31.86
CA ILE A 27 15.62 3.68 31.99
C ILE A 27 16.50 2.44 31.88
N VAL A 28 17.42 2.40 30.92
CA VAL A 28 18.37 1.28 30.77
C VAL A 28 19.26 1.15 32.00
N LEU A 29 19.80 2.26 32.50
CA LEU A 29 20.63 2.27 33.72
C LEU A 29 19.85 1.80 34.95
N ALA A 30 18.57 2.18 35.08
CA ALA A 30 17.72 1.71 36.16
C ALA A 30 17.52 0.18 36.12
N TRP A 31 17.29 -0.40 34.93
CA TRP A 31 17.19 -1.86 34.78
C TRP A 31 18.52 -2.58 35.07
N LEU A 32 19.65 -2.02 34.65
CA LEU A 32 20.98 -2.58 34.98
C LEU A 32 21.27 -2.50 36.48
N ALA A 33 20.92 -1.40 37.14
CA ALA A 33 21.05 -1.26 38.58
C ALA A 33 20.16 -2.26 39.32
N LEU A 34 18.91 -2.45 38.87
CA LEU A 34 18.00 -3.44 39.43
C LEU A 34 18.55 -4.87 39.29
N TRP A 35 19.12 -5.22 38.14
CA TRP A 35 19.78 -6.51 37.94
C TRP A 35 21.00 -6.67 38.84
N GLN A 36 21.85 -5.64 38.96
CA GLN A 36 23.00 -5.68 39.88
C GLN A 36 22.57 -5.88 41.34
N LEU A 37 21.52 -5.18 41.79
CA LEU A 37 20.97 -5.34 43.13
C LEU A 37 20.42 -6.75 43.36
N ALA A 38 19.74 -7.33 42.35
CA ALA A 38 19.26 -8.70 42.42
C ALA A 38 20.43 -9.71 42.51
N ALA A 39 21.50 -9.52 41.74
CA ALA A 39 22.69 -10.37 41.79
C ALA A 39 23.37 -10.30 43.17
N LEU A 40 23.49 -9.09 43.74
CA LEU A 40 24.01 -8.90 45.11
C LEU A 40 23.12 -9.56 46.17
N ALA A 41 21.80 -9.49 46.01
CA ALA A 41 20.86 -10.11 46.95
C ALA A 41 20.90 -11.65 46.92
N VAL A 42 21.16 -12.25 45.76
CA VAL A 42 21.34 -13.70 45.63
C VAL A 42 22.68 -14.16 46.25
N GLY A 43 23.72 -13.34 46.15
CA GLY A 43 25.02 -13.60 46.78
C GLY A 43 25.79 -14.81 46.22
N ASN A 44 25.33 -15.39 45.12
CA ASN A 44 25.92 -16.56 44.49
C ASN A 44 25.98 -16.38 42.96
N ALA A 45 27.19 -16.19 42.44
CA ALA A 45 27.45 -15.93 41.02
C ALA A 45 27.06 -17.11 40.10
N LEU A 46 26.98 -18.34 40.63
CA LEU A 46 26.49 -19.51 39.87
C LEU A 46 24.97 -19.42 39.65
N LEU A 47 24.22 -18.76 40.54
CA LEU A 47 22.77 -18.62 40.40
C LEU A 47 22.38 -17.38 39.59
N LEU A 48 23.05 -16.25 39.82
CA LEU A 48 22.81 -15.00 39.10
C LEU A 48 24.08 -14.15 39.08
N CYS A 49 24.66 -13.95 37.88
CA CYS A 49 25.76 -13.01 37.71
C CYS A 49 25.23 -11.58 37.57
N GLY A 50 26.08 -10.59 37.84
CA GLY A 50 25.76 -9.20 37.57
C GLY A 50 25.89 -8.82 36.09
N PRO A 51 25.42 -7.61 35.72
CA PRO A 51 25.54 -7.07 34.38
C PRO A 51 26.99 -6.91 33.88
N VAL A 52 27.94 -6.62 34.77
CA VAL A 52 29.34 -6.38 34.40
C VAL A 52 30.01 -7.69 33.99
N GLU A 53 29.77 -8.77 34.73
CA GLU A 53 30.29 -10.10 34.43
C GLU A 53 29.72 -10.64 33.12
N ALA A 54 28.42 -10.47 32.90
CA ALA A 54 27.76 -10.83 31.64
C ALA A 54 28.31 -10.02 30.45
N ALA A 55 28.55 -8.71 30.63
CA ALA A 55 29.15 -7.87 29.60
C ALA A 55 30.58 -8.29 29.28
N ALA A 56 31.37 -8.65 30.30
CA ALA A 56 32.72 -9.16 30.10
C ALA A 56 32.71 -10.53 29.37
N ALA A 57 31.78 -11.42 29.69
CA ALA A 57 31.59 -12.68 28.98
C ALA A 57 31.21 -12.45 27.51
N LEU A 58 30.26 -11.55 27.25
CA LEU A 58 29.89 -11.17 25.89
C LEU A 58 31.08 -10.58 25.11
N ALA A 59 31.89 -9.72 25.73
CA ALA A 59 33.08 -9.16 25.10
C ALA A 59 34.12 -10.24 24.74
N ARG A 60 34.33 -11.24 25.61
CA ARG A 60 35.17 -12.40 25.30
C ARG A 60 34.62 -13.20 24.12
N ASN A 61 33.33 -13.49 24.12
CA ASN A 61 32.67 -14.24 23.04
C ASN A 61 32.78 -13.50 21.70
N LEU A 62 32.57 -12.18 21.68
CA LEU A 62 32.71 -11.38 20.46
C LEU A 62 34.13 -11.40 19.87
N ALA A 63 35.15 -11.61 20.71
CA ALA A 63 36.54 -11.75 20.26
C ALA A 63 36.88 -13.17 19.77
N ASP A 64 36.05 -14.18 20.08
CA ASP A 64 36.27 -15.57 19.69
C ASP A 64 35.73 -15.86 18.27
N PRO A 65 36.56 -16.35 17.33
CA PRO A 65 36.08 -16.82 16.03
C PRO A 65 34.99 -17.91 16.11
N ALA A 66 35.01 -18.75 17.14
CA ALA A 66 34.00 -19.80 17.32
C ALA A 66 32.60 -19.21 17.55
N PHE A 67 32.50 -18.07 18.23
CA PHE A 67 31.24 -17.35 18.43
C PHE A 67 30.59 -16.97 17.09
N TRP A 68 31.37 -16.41 16.18
CA TRP A 68 30.88 -15.99 14.87
C TRP A 68 30.51 -17.18 13.99
N ALA A 69 31.28 -18.27 14.06
CA ALA A 69 30.96 -19.51 13.35
C ALA A 69 29.63 -20.12 13.84
N ALA A 70 29.43 -20.19 15.16
CA ALA A 70 28.19 -20.70 15.75
C ALA A 70 27.00 -19.79 15.42
N THR A 71 27.19 -18.48 15.49
CA THR A 71 26.18 -17.48 15.12
C THR A 71 25.76 -17.61 13.66
N ALA A 72 26.71 -17.74 12.74
CA ALA A 72 26.44 -17.88 11.32
C ALA A 72 25.66 -19.16 11.01
N ARG A 73 26.06 -20.30 11.59
CA ARG A 73 25.35 -21.59 11.39
C ARG A 73 23.93 -21.58 11.95
N SER A 74 23.73 -20.98 13.10
CA SER A 74 22.40 -20.86 13.70
C SER A 74 21.52 -19.93 12.86
N PHE A 75 22.10 -18.81 12.40
CA PHE A 75 21.43 -17.90 11.47
C PHE A 75 21.02 -18.60 10.17
N GLU A 76 21.90 -19.38 9.53
CA GLU A 76 21.59 -20.14 8.31
C GLU A 76 20.34 -21.03 8.50
N ARG A 77 20.30 -21.83 9.57
CA ARG A 77 19.19 -22.76 9.84
C ARG A 77 17.89 -22.02 10.14
N ILE A 78 17.95 -20.96 10.94
CA ILE A 78 16.78 -20.15 11.30
C ILE A 78 16.26 -19.37 10.08
N ALA A 79 17.16 -18.74 9.31
CA ALA A 79 16.81 -17.99 8.12
C ALA A 79 16.21 -18.88 7.03
N LEU A 80 16.73 -20.09 6.82
CA LEU A 80 16.16 -21.07 5.90
C LEU A 80 14.72 -21.45 6.30
N GLY A 81 14.52 -21.82 7.57
CA GLY A 81 13.19 -22.15 8.10
C GLY A 81 12.21 -20.98 7.97
N PHE A 82 12.67 -19.77 8.29
CA PHE A 82 11.88 -18.54 8.17
C PHE A 82 11.49 -18.24 6.73
N ALA A 83 12.43 -18.30 5.78
CA ALA A 83 12.19 -17.98 4.37
C ALA A 83 11.19 -18.96 3.74
N VAL A 84 11.38 -20.27 3.97
CA VAL A 84 10.47 -21.31 3.48
C VAL A 84 9.07 -21.14 4.07
N ALA A 85 8.95 -20.92 5.38
CA ALA A 85 7.65 -20.77 6.02
C ALA A 85 6.94 -19.46 5.69
N CYS A 86 7.69 -18.37 5.46
CA CYS A 86 7.13 -17.14 4.93
C CYS A 86 6.51 -17.40 3.54
N ALA A 87 7.24 -18.05 2.64
CA ALA A 87 6.75 -18.38 1.30
C ALA A 87 5.52 -19.31 1.34
N LEU A 88 5.58 -20.39 2.13
CA LEU A 88 4.47 -21.35 2.27
C LEU A 88 3.26 -20.71 2.96
N GLY A 89 3.46 -19.92 4.02
CA GLY A 89 2.40 -19.22 4.73
C GLY A 89 1.67 -18.22 3.82
N LEU A 90 2.43 -17.41 3.06
CA LEU A 90 1.86 -16.49 2.08
C LEU A 90 1.09 -17.22 0.97
N ALA A 91 1.65 -18.32 0.43
CA ALA A 91 0.99 -19.10 -0.60
C ALA A 91 -0.31 -19.76 -0.09
N ALA A 92 -0.26 -20.37 1.09
CA ALA A 92 -1.42 -20.97 1.74
C ALA A 92 -2.50 -19.93 2.07
N GLY A 93 -2.09 -18.75 2.57
CA GLY A 93 -3.00 -17.66 2.88
C GLY A 93 -3.66 -17.10 1.61
N ALA A 94 -2.90 -16.91 0.53
CA ALA A 94 -3.45 -16.50 -0.76
C ALA A 94 -4.43 -17.54 -1.35
N ALA A 95 -4.12 -18.83 -1.21
CA ALA A 95 -5.01 -19.92 -1.62
C ALA A 95 -6.30 -19.95 -0.78
N ALA A 96 -6.21 -19.84 0.55
CA ALA A 96 -7.35 -19.76 1.46
C ALA A 96 -8.19 -18.48 1.27
N ALA A 97 -7.58 -17.42 0.73
CA ALA A 97 -8.29 -16.20 0.37
C ALA A 97 -9.11 -16.37 -0.93
N ARG A 98 -8.71 -17.30 -1.79
CA ARG A 98 -9.37 -17.61 -3.06
C ARG A 98 -10.38 -18.75 -2.94
N TRP A 99 -10.12 -19.73 -2.08
CA TRP A 99 -10.93 -20.94 -1.94
C TRP A 99 -11.33 -21.16 -0.48
N ALA A 100 -12.64 -21.08 -0.20
CA ALA A 100 -13.19 -21.28 1.14
C ALA A 100 -12.82 -22.65 1.71
N SER A 101 -12.89 -23.72 0.91
CA SER A 101 -12.52 -25.07 1.34
C SER A 101 -11.07 -25.18 1.85
N VAL A 102 -10.13 -24.44 1.25
CA VAL A 102 -8.73 -24.41 1.72
C VAL A 102 -8.63 -23.71 3.07
N ARG A 103 -9.39 -22.63 3.26
CA ARG A 103 -9.44 -21.91 4.53
C ARG A 103 -10.02 -22.78 5.64
N ASP A 104 -11.14 -23.43 5.38
CA ASP A 104 -11.86 -24.25 6.35
C ASP A 104 -11.03 -25.48 6.75
N PHE A 105 -10.25 -26.03 5.82
CA PHE A 105 -9.32 -27.12 6.08
C PHE A 105 -8.07 -26.68 6.88
N LEU A 106 -7.42 -25.57 6.50
CA LEU A 106 -6.17 -25.14 7.11
C LEU A 106 -6.35 -24.40 8.43
N ALA A 107 -7.47 -23.69 8.64
CA ALA A 107 -7.65 -22.86 9.83
C ALA A 107 -7.53 -23.66 11.14
N PRO A 108 -8.21 -24.81 11.34
CA PRO A 108 -8.07 -25.61 12.56
C PRO A 108 -6.62 -26.05 12.81
N LEU A 109 -5.91 -26.50 11.77
CA LEU A 109 -4.51 -26.92 11.88
C LEU A 109 -3.60 -25.79 12.33
N LEU A 110 -3.75 -24.60 11.75
CA LEU A 110 -2.94 -23.43 12.11
C LEU A 110 -3.26 -22.89 13.51
N HIS A 111 -4.50 -23.04 13.98
CA HIS A 111 -4.87 -22.74 15.36
C HIS A 111 -4.23 -23.73 16.34
N VAL A 112 -4.25 -25.04 16.04
CA VAL A 112 -3.56 -26.06 16.85
C VAL A 112 -2.07 -25.75 16.95
N VAL A 113 -1.42 -25.43 15.82
CA VAL A 113 0.00 -25.09 15.79
C VAL A 113 0.33 -23.91 16.70
N LYS A 114 -0.50 -22.85 16.71
CA LYS A 114 -0.31 -21.69 17.60
C LYS A 114 -0.35 -22.04 19.09
N SER A 115 -1.14 -23.05 19.47
CA SER A 115 -1.32 -23.48 20.85
C SER A 115 -0.40 -24.63 21.26
N THR A 116 0.32 -25.24 20.32
CA THR A 116 1.14 -26.42 20.59
C THR A 116 2.42 -26.02 21.34
N PRO A 117 2.77 -26.67 22.47
CA PRO A 117 4.04 -26.45 23.13
C PRO A 117 5.22 -26.79 22.21
N VAL A 118 5.99 -25.77 21.81
CA VAL A 118 7.08 -25.90 20.83
C VAL A 118 8.12 -26.95 21.26
N VAL A 119 8.37 -27.09 22.56
CA VAL A 119 9.32 -28.08 23.11
C VAL A 119 8.91 -29.52 22.78
N CYS A 120 7.62 -29.86 22.85
CA CYS A 120 7.12 -31.19 22.49
C CYS A 120 7.33 -31.47 21.00
N VAL A 121 7.12 -30.47 20.15
CA VAL A 121 7.35 -30.56 18.71
C VAL A 121 8.83 -30.75 18.39
N ILE A 122 9.72 -30.01 19.08
CA ILE A 122 11.17 -30.14 18.93
C ILE A 122 11.59 -31.60 19.18
N ALA A 123 11.14 -32.19 20.29
CA ALA A 123 11.48 -33.58 20.63
C ALA A 123 11.04 -34.58 19.55
N LEU A 124 9.82 -34.44 19.03
CA LEU A 124 9.30 -35.29 17.95
C LEU A 124 10.10 -35.14 16.65
N LEU A 125 10.40 -33.89 16.26
CA LEU A 125 11.15 -33.61 15.03
C LEU A 125 12.62 -34.02 15.15
N LEU A 126 13.20 -34.00 16.36
CA LEU A 126 14.55 -34.49 16.59
C LEU A 126 14.66 -35.98 16.28
N VAL A 127 13.67 -36.78 16.71
CA VAL A 127 13.63 -38.23 16.44
C VAL A 127 13.44 -38.52 14.95
N GLY A 128 12.53 -37.82 14.27
CA GLY A 128 12.20 -38.11 12.87
C GLY A 128 13.12 -37.48 11.82
N ALA A 129 13.64 -36.27 12.08
CA ALA A 129 14.39 -35.48 11.10
C ALA A 129 15.87 -35.28 11.48
N GLY A 130 16.25 -35.53 12.74
CA GLY A 130 17.59 -35.29 13.26
C GLY A 130 17.85 -33.81 13.63
N ALA A 131 18.89 -33.59 14.43
CA ALA A 131 19.18 -32.29 15.06
C ALA A 131 19.31 -31.12 14.07
N ASN A 132 20.02 -31.32 12.97
CA ASN A 132 20.27 -30.26 11.99
C ASN A 132 19.00 -29.77 11.29
N ARG A 133 18.05 -30.67 10.99
CA ARG A 133 16.80 -30.32 10.29
C ARG A 133 15.69 -29.88 11.25
N ALA A 134 15.72 -30.37 12.49
CA ALA A 134 14.73 -30.02 13.51
C ALA A 134 14.62 -28.50 13.71
N THR A 135 15.74 -27.77 13.76
CA THR A 135 15.75 -26.30 13.91
C THR A 135 14.94 -25.60 12.82
N SER A 136 15.24 -25.87 11.54
CA SER A 136 14.55 -25.21 10.43
C SER A 136 13.07 -25.61 10.34
N LEU A 137 12.72 -26.86 10.68
CA LEU A 137 11.33 -27.34 10.67
C LEU A 137 10.49 -26.71 11.78
N VAL A 138 11.05 -26.61 13.00
CA VAL A 138 10.39 -25.97 14.14
C VAL A 138 10.16 -24.48 13.87
N VAL A 139 11.19 -23.79 13.37
CA VAL A 139 11.05 -22.40 12.92
C VAL A 139 9.95 -22.29 11.87
N GLY A 140 9.95 -23.21 10.90
CA GLY A 140 8.96 -23.19 9.84
C GLY A 140 7.52 -23.33 10.35
N LEU A 141 7.31 -24.24 11.32
CA LEU A 141 6.01 -24.45 11.95
C LEU A 141 5.49 -23.20 12.67
N VAL A 142 6.36 -22.50 13.40
CA VAL A 142 5.97 -21.33 14.20
C VAL A 142 5.82 -20.06 13.35
N VAL A 143 6.57 -19.95 12.24
CA VAL A 143 6.58 -18.77 11.35
C VAL A 143 5.46 -18.79 10.31
N ALA A 144 5.01 -19.96 9.85
CA ALA A 144 4.00 -20.05 8.80
C ALA A 144 2.64 -19.42 9.18
N PRO A 145 2.08 -19.61 10.39
CA PRO A 145 0.76 -19.07 10.73
C PRO A 145 0.67 -17.53 10.67
N PRO A 146 1.60 -16.74 11.25
CA PRO A 146 1.58 -15.28 11.11
C PRO A 146 1.47 -14.78 9.65
N PHE A 147 2.23 -15.38 8.73
CA PHE A 147 2.20 -14.99 7.31
C PHE A 147 0.94 -15.48 6.58
N TYR A 148 0.39 -16.64 6.96
CA TYR A 148 -0.92 -17.09 6.47
C TYR A 148 -2.05 -16.11 6.82
N PHE A 149 -2.13 -15.71 8.09
CA PHE A 149 -3.17 -14.79 8.56
C PHE A 149 -2.98 -13.40 7.95
N ALA A 150 -1.75 -12.90 7.85
CA ALA A 150 -1.48 -11.63 7.19
C ALA A 150 -1.89 -11.62 5.71
N ALA A 151 -1.66 -12.70 4.96
CA ALA A 151 -2.10 -12.80 3.57
C ALA A 151 -3.64 -12.84 3.43
N LEU A 152 -4.33 -13.53 4.36
CA LEU A 152 -5.80 -13.53 4.41
C LEU A 152 -6.37 -12.16 4.74
N GLU A 153 -5.86 -11.50 5.79
CA GLU A 153 -6.28 -10.17 6.21
C GLU A 153 -6.04 -9.13 5.12
N ALA A 154 -4.86 -9.16 4.47
CA ALA A 154 -4.55 -8.29 3.35
C ALA A 154 -5.55 -8.45 2.19
N ARG A 155 -6.03 -9.67 1.92
CA ARG A 155 -7.05 -9.89 0.87
C ARG A 155 -8.42 -9.36 1.29
N GLY A 156 -8.76 -9.49 2.57
CA GLY A 156 -10.03 -9.03 3.15
C GLY A 156 -10.14 -7.51 3.22
N ALA A 157 -9.03 -6.82 3.48
CA ALA A 157 -8.95 -5.36 3.56
C ALA A 157 -8.90 -4.65 2.18
N ARG A 158 -9.01 -5.39 1.08
CA ARG A 158 -8.88 -4.85 -0.28
C ARG A 158 -10.05 -3.97 -0.65
N ASP A 159 -9.75 -2.77 -1.15
CA ASP A 159 -10.75 -1.85 -1.68
C ASP A 159 -11.28 -2.34 -3.05
N ARG A 160 -12.54 -2.79 -3.06
CA ARG A 160 -13.24 -3.24 -4.27
C ARG A 160 -13.53 -2.08 -5.22
N ALA A 161 -13.77 -0.88 -4.71
CA ALA A 161 -14.04 0.30 -5.53
C ALA A 161 -12.80 0.64 -6.36
N LEU A 162 -11.61 0.59 -5.74
CA LEU A 162 -10.36 0.81 -6.43
C LEU A 162 -10.08 -0.25 -7.52
N ASP A 163 -10.45 -1.51 -7.28
CA ASP A 163 -10.33 -2.58 -8.28
C ASP A 163 -11.16 -2.34 -9.54
N GLU A 164 -12.40 -1.91 -9.37
CA GLU A 164 -13.30 -1.53 -10.46
C GLU A 164 -12.70 -0.37 -11.26
N MET A 165 -12.16 0.65 -10.58
CA MET A 165 -11.48 1.76 -11.24
C MET A 165 -10.30 1.25 -12.07
N LEU A 166 -9.41 0.45 -11.49
CA LEU A 166 -8.27 -0.12 -12.22
C LEU A 166 -8.70 -1.01 -13.40
N ALA A 167 -9.88 -1.64 -13.32
CA ALA A 167 -10.46 -2.43 -14.40
C ALA A 167 -10.95 -1.55 -15.56
N VAL A 168 -11.71 -0.50 -15.29
CA VAL A 168 -12.20 0.46 -16.31
C VAL A 168 -11.03 1.08 -17.07
N PHE A 169 -10.01 1.57 -16.35
CA PHE A 169 -8.82 2.17 -16.96
C PHE A 169 -7.85 1.14 -17.56
N SER A 170 -8.23 -0.15 -17.62
CA SER A 170 -7.45 -1.23 -18.25
C SER A 170 -6.01 -1.32 -17.73
N VAL A 171 -5.79 -1.02 -16.45
CA VAL A 171 -4.43 -1.02 -15.86
C VAL A 171 -3.85 -2.45 -15.94
N PRO A 172 -2.60 -2.64 -16.41
CA PRO A 172 -2.02 -3.98 -16.51
C PRO A 172 -1.95 -4.70 -15.17
N ARG A 173 -2.16 -6.03 -15.15
CA ARG A 173 -2.18 -6.85 -13.92
C ARG A 173 -0.93 -6.67 -13.06
N LEU A 174 0.25 -6.59 -13.70
CA LEU A 174 1.51 -6.38 -13.00
C LEU A 174 1.53 -5.02 -12.30
N ARG A 175 1.08 -3.94 -12.96
CA ARG A 175 1.01 -2.60 -12.39
C ARG A 175 -0.02 -2.52 -11.25
N ARG A 176 -1.17 -3.20 -11.37
CA ARG A 176 -2.15 -3.32 -10.25
C ARG A 176 -1.53 -4.02 -9.04
N TRP A 177 -0.79 -5.11 -9.27
CA TRP A 177 -0.16 -5.85 -8.19
C TRP A 177 0.95 -5.04 -7.52
N THR A 178 1.86 -4.46 -8.30
CA THR A 178 2.99 -3.70 -7.76
C THR A 178 2.53 -2.40 -7.11
N CYS A 179 1.73 -1.57 -7.78
CA CYS A 179 1.49 -0.19 -7.34
C CYS A 179 0.36 -0.04 -6.32
N VAL A 180 -0.49 -1.06 -6.17
CA VAL A 180 -1.69 -0.99 -5.31
C VAL A 180 -1.70 -2.15 -4.32
N ARG A 181 -1.82 -3.39 -4.81
CA ARG A 181 -2.05 -4.55 -3.93
C ARG A 181 -0.90 -4.87 -2.98
N TRP A 182 0.35 -4.76 -3.45
CA TRP A 182 1.52 -5.03 -2.61
C TRP A 182 1.71 -3.98 -1.50
N PRO A 183 1.64 -2.66 -1.79
CA PRO A 183 1.61 -1.63 -0.76
C PRO A 183 0.47 -1.78 0.25
N GLU A 184 -0.74 -2.14 -0.18
CA GLU A 184 -1.88 -2.42 0.70
C GLU A 184 -1.64 -3.62 1.62
N ALA A 185 -0.92 -4.65 1.15
CA ALA A 185 -0.57 -5.81 1.96
C ALA A 185 0.57 -5.55 2.96
N ALA A 186 1.42 -4.55 2.69
CA ALA A 186 2.66 -4.32 3.46
C ALA A 186 2.44 -4.11 4.98
N PRO A 187 1.41 -3.38 5.47
CA PRO A 187 1.14 -3.24 6.90
C PRO A 187 0.89 -4.58 7.60
N PHE A 188 0.15 -5.49 6.96
CA PHE A 188 -0.14 -6.83 7.48
C PHE A 188 1.13 -7.69 7.53
N LEU A 189 1.93 -7.65 6.46
CA LEU A 189 3.22 -8.35 6.41
C LEU A 189 4.21 -7.82 7.44
N ARG A 190 4.22 -6.51 7.67
CA ARG A 190 5.04 -5.87 8.71
C ARG A 190 4.64 -6.32 10.10
N ALA A 191 3.33 -6.41 10.38
CA ALA A 191 2.83 -6.91 11.65
C ALA A 191 3.23 -8.38 11.85
N ALA A 192 3.02 -9.23 10.83
CA ALA A 192 3.43 -10.63 10.86
C ALA A 192 4.95 -10.78 11.09
N ALA A 193 5.78 -10.00 10.39
CA ALA A 193 7.24 -10.07 10.52
C ALA A 193 7.71 -9.73 11.95
N LYS A 194 7.15 -8.69 12.58
CA LYS A 194 7.49 -8.32 13.97
C LYS A 194 7.20 -9.43 14.97
N THR A 195 6.10 -10.17 14.78
CA THR A 195 5.79 -11.32 15.64
C THR A 195 6.65 -12.53 15.27
N ALA A 196 6.77 -12.84 13.98
CA ALA A 196 7.38 -14.07 13.50
C ALA A 196 8.90 -14.13 13.70
N VAL A 197 9.63 -13.03 13.50
CA VAL A 197 11.10 -13.03 13.63
C VAL A 197 11.51 -13.33 15.07
N GLY A 198 10.87 -12.68 16.06
CA GLY A 198 11.15 -12.96 17.47
C GLY A 198 10.83 -14.41 17.87
N MET A 199 9.74 -14.97 17.34
CA MET A 199 9.41 -16.38 17.58
C MET A 199 10.39 -17.34 16.91
N ALA A 200 10.86 -17.03 15.71
CA ALA A 200 11.83 -17.84 14.97
C ALA A 200 13.14 -18.00 15.74
N TRP A 201 13.69 -16.92 16.30
CA TRP A 201 14.91 -16.98 17.10
C TRP A 201 14.72 -17.77 18.40
N LYS A 202 13.61 -17.54 19.12
CA LYS A 202 13.30 -18.26 20.37
C LYS A 202 13.15 -19.76 20.13
N ALA A 203 12.34 -20.14 19.14
CA ALA A 203 12.06 -21.52 18.81
C ALA A 203 13.29 -22.23 18.20
N GLY A 204 14.02 -21.52 17.34
CA GLY A 204 15.23 -22.04 16.69
C GLY A 204 16.35 -22.33 17.70
N VAL A 205 16.68 -21.38 18.58
CA VAL A 205 17.70 -21.58 19.61
C VAL A 205 17.27 -22.64 20.62
N ALA A 206 15.98 -22.71 20.99
CA ALA A 206 15.47 -23.79 21.83
C ALA A 206 15.59 -25.17 21.16
N ALA A 207 15.35 -25.26 19.85
CA ALA A 207 15.55 -26.48 19.08
C ALA A 207 17.03 -26.89 19.06
N GLU A 208 17.95 -25.94 18.90
CA GLU A 208 19.39 -26.20 18.96
C GLU A 208 19.86 -26.60 20.37
N LEU A 209 19.32 -25.99 21.42
CA LEU A 209 19.63 -26.34 22.81
C LEU A 209 19.26 -27.79 23.15
N ILE A 210 18.17 -28.30 22.57
CA ILE A 210 17.70 -29.68 22.79
C ILE A 210 18.37 -30.65 21.82
N GLY A 211 18.52 -30.27 20.55
CA GLY A 211 19.06 -31.13 19.50
C GLY A 211 20.59 -31.18 19.44
N LEU A 212 21.28 -30.22 20.03
CA LEU A 212 22.74 -30.06 20.05
C LEU A 212 23.41 -30.22 18.67
N PRO A 213 22.95 -29.51 17.62
CA PRO A 213 23.65 -29.52 16.35
C PRO A 213 25.00 -28.80 16.49
N ALA A 214 26.05 -29.40 15.92
CA ALA A 214 27.40 -28.87 16.02
C ALA A 214 27.51 -27.42 15.50
N ARG A 215 28.38 -26.65 16.18
CA ARG A 215 28.64 -25.24 15.95
C ARG A 215 27.35 -24.43 15.92
N SER A 216 26.58 -24.50 17.00
CA SER A 216 25.33 -23.74 17.13
C SER A 216 25.29 -22.92 18.41
N ILE A 217 24.48 -21.85 18.41
CA ILE A 217 24.27 -21.04 19.60
C ILE A 217 23.68 -21.92 20.72
N GLY A 218 22.71 -22.78 20.38
CA GLY A 218 22.09 -23.67 21.36
C GLY A 218 23.08 -24.67 21.99
N GLU A 219 24.04 -25.19 21.21
CA GLU A 219 25.12 -26.04 21.74
C GLU A 219 25.99 -25.28 22.74
N HIS A 220 26.40 -24.04 22.44
CA HIS A 220 27.22 -23.25 23.37
C HIS A 220 26.48 -22.90 24.66
N ILE A 221 25.18 -22.57 24.57
CA ILE A 221 24.34 -22.37 25.76
C ILE A 221 24.25 -23.66 26.58
N TYR A 222 24.14 -24.82 25.94
CA TYR A 222 24.15 -26.11 26.63
C TYR A 222 25.47 -26.39 27.33
N LEU A 223 26.60 -26.13 26.67
CA LEU A 223 27.93 -26.34 27.23
C LEU A 223 28.20 -25.41 28.43
N ALA A 224 27.83 -24.13 28.32
CA ALA A 224 27.90 -23.17 29.43
C ALA A 224 27.05 -23.62 30.63
N LYS A 225 25.89 -24.23 30.36
CA LYS A 225 25.05 -24.85 31.40
C LYS A 225 25.74 -26.03 32.08
N LEU A 226 26.44 -26.88 31.32
CA LEU A 226 27.19 -28.01 31.90
C LEU A 226 28.35 -27.53 32.78
N SER A 227 29.01 -26.43 32.42
CA SER A 227 30.08 -25.82 33.23
C SER A 227 29.57 -24.90 34.34
N LEU A 228 28.25 -24.72 34.48
CA LEU A 228 27.61 -23.76 35.38
C LEU A 228 28.13 -22.32 35.20
N ASP A 229 28.54 -21.94 33.98
CA ASP A 229 28.96 -20.59 33.63
C ASP A 229 27.75 -19.72 33.31
N THR A 230 27.13 -19.19 34.37
CA THR A 230 25.94 -18.35 34.27
C THR A 230 26.19 -17.05 33.51
N ALA A 231 27.41 -16.50 33.56
CA ALA A 231 27.76 -15.32 32.80
C ALA A 231 27.76 -15.60 31.30
N ASP A 232 28.27 -16.76 30.88
CA ASP A 232 28.29 -17.15 29.47
C ASP A 232 26.88 -17.48 28.93
N ILE A 233 26.03 -18.15 29.72
CA ILE A 233 24.61 -18.38 29.36
C ILE A 233 23.90 -17.05 29.09
N ILE A 234 24.10 -16.07 29.97
CA ILE A 234 23.49 -14.74 29.83
C ILE A 234 24.09 -14.01 28.61
N ALA A 235 25.41 -14.09 28.38
CA ALA A 235 26.05 -13.49 27.21
C ALA A 235 25.47 -14.02 25.90
N TRP A 236 25.34 -15.34 25.74
CA TRP A 236 24.69 -15.94 24.57
C TRP A 236 23.22 -15.55 24.45
N THR A 237 22.49 -15.46 25.56
CA THR A 237 21.10 -15.00 25.56
C THR A 237 20.98 -13.56 25.08
N VAL A 238 21.86 -12.67 25.53
CA VAL A 238 21.95 -11.28 25.05
C VAL A 238 22.28 -11.24 23.57
N ALA A 239 23.20 -12.08 23.09
CA ALA A 239 23.53 -12.19 21.67
C ALA A 239 22.30 -12.60 20.83
N VAL A 240 21.54 -13.60 21.26
CA VAL A 240 20.28 -14.03 20.59
C VAL A 240 19.26 -12.90 20.55
N ILE A 241 19.09 -12.14 21.65
CA ILE A 241 18.17 -11.00 21.70
C ILE A 241 18.62 -9.91 20.69
N ALA A 242 19.91 -9.58 20.66
CA ALA A 242 20.46 -8.58 19.76
C ALA A 242 20.34 -8.99 18.28
N LEU A 243 20.64 -10.25 17.96
CA LEU A 243 20.50 -10.82 16.62
C LEU A 243 19.04 -10.84 16.16
N GLY A 244 18.13 -11.29 17.04
CA GLY A 244 16.69 -11.29 16.76
C GLY A 244 16.16 -9.89 16.48
N TRP A 245 16.56 -8.91 17.28
CA TRP A 245 16.21 -7.50 17.08
C TRP A 245 16.78 -6.94 15.77
N LEU A 246 18.04 -7.24 15.44
CA LEU A 246 18.65 -6.80 14.18
C LEU A 246 17.94 -7.42 12.97
N CYS A 247 17.62 -8.71 13.04
CA CYS A 247 16.87 -9.41 12.00
C CYS A 247 15.47 -8.83 11.83
N GLU A 248 14.77 -8.52 12.92
CA GLU A 248 13.43 -7.91 12.84
C GLU A 248 13.51 -6.58 12.09
N ARG A 249 14.47 -5.73 12.44
CA ARG A 249 14.68 -4.44 11.76
C ARG A 249 15.04 -4.62 10.29
N ALA A 250 15.90 -5.58 9.97
CA ALA A 250 16.27 -5.86 8.58
C ALA A 250 15.07 -6.34 7.75
N VAL A 251 14.27 -7.27 8.27
CA VAL A 251 13.08 -7.80 7.58
C VAL A 251 12.01 -6.72 7.41
N VAL A 252 11.73 -5.93 8.46
CA VAL A 252 10.77 -4.82 8.38
C VAL A 252 11.25 -3.76 7.40
N ALA A 253 12.54 -3.39 7.42
CA ALA A 253 13.10 -2.44 6.47
C ALA A 253 13.03 -2.95 5.03
N LEU A 254 13.24 -4.26 4.81
CA LEU A 254 13.07 -4.89 3.50
C LEU A 254 11.61 -4.79 3.02
N ILE A 255 10.62 -5.12 3.86
CA ILE A 255 9.20 -4.98 3.52
C ILE A 255 8.86 -3.51 3.18
N ASP A 256 9.30 -2.56 4.00
CA ASP A 256 9.06 -1.13 3.79
C ASP A 256 9.73 -0.62 2.50
N ALA A 257 10.94 -1.10 2.18
CA ALA A 257 11.64 -0.75 0.95
C ALA A 257 10.91 -1.33 -0.28
N LEU A 258 10.50 -2.60 -0.22
CA LEU A 258 9.74 -3.25 -1.28
C LEU A 258 8.39 -2.58 -1.51
N ALA A 259 7.72 -2.11 -0.46
CA ALA A 259 6.45 -1.38 -0.55
C ALA A 259 6.58 -0.01 -1.23
N ARG A 260 7.79 0.58 -1.23
CA ARG A 260 8.06 1.89 -1.86
C ARG A 260 8.53 1.80 -3.30
N LEU A 261 9.14 0.67 -3.72
CA LEU A 261 9.63 0.46 -5.09
C LEU A 261 8.63 0.85 -6.20
N PRO A 262 7.33 0.51 -6.11
CA PRO A 262 6.37 0.85 -7.15
C PRO A 262 6.18 2.35 -7.34
N ARG A 263 6.29 3.15 -6.25
CA ARG A 263 6.23 4.62 -6.33
C ARG A 263 7.42 5.18 -7.10
N LEU A 264 8.59 4.56 -6.96
CA LEU A 264 9.78 4.95 -7.74
C LEU A 264 9.61 4.64 -9.23
N LEU A 265 8.82 3.63 -9.59
CA LEU A 265 8.50 3.32 -10.98
C LEU A 265 7.48 4.29 -11.60
N LEU A 266 6.60 4.87 -10.77
CA LEU A 266 5.63 5.88 -11.19
C LEU A 266 6.20 7.31 -11.18
N ARG A 267 7.28 7.55 -10.42
CA ARG A 267 8.01 8.82 -10.45
C ARG A 267 8.82 8.93 -11.74
N GLU A 268 8.66 10.06 -12.41
CA GLU A 268 9.62 10.49 -13.43
C GLU A 268 11.02 10.56 -12.81
N ARG A 269 12.03 10.14 -13.58
CA ARG A 269 13.35 10.74 -13.39
C ARG A 269 13.16 12.23 -13.66
N PRO A 270 13.65 13.15 -12.80
CA PRO A 270 13.65 14.55 -13.16
C PRO A 270 14.37 14.64 -14.51
N ASP A 271 13.65 15.10 -15.54
CA ASP A 271 14.25 15.40 -16.81
C ASP A 271 15.44 16.33 -16.52
N GLY A 272 16.61 15.99 -17.07
CA GLY A 272 17.81 16.82 -17.03
C GLY A 272 17.65 18.08 -17.90
N GLY A 273 16.55 18.81 -17.71
CA GLY A 273 16.18 19.99 -18.48
C GLY A 273 15.65 21.07 -17.55
N SER A 274 16.54 21.98 -17.15
CA SER A 274 16.22 23.38 -16.87
C SER A 274 15.01 23.65 -15.95
N HIS A 275 15.07 23.23 -14.70
CA HIS A 275 14.49 24.06 -13.64
C HIS A 275 15.44 25.26 -13.42
N ALA A 276 15.20 26.34 -14.13
CA ALA A 276 15.81 27.63 -13.83
C ALA A 276 15.43 28.01 -12.39
N SER A 277 16.44 28.14 -11.52
CA SER A 277 16.31 28.68 -10.17
C SER A 277 15.64 30.06 -10.17
N PRO A 278 14.85 30.41 -9.14
CA PRO A 278 14.24 31.71 -9.01
C PRO A 278 15.25 32.70 -8.41
N SER A 279 16.21 33.19 -9.21
CA SER A 279 17.10 34.28 -8.77
C SER A 279 17.83 34.96 -9.93
N ALA A 280 17.17 35.90 -10.61
CA ALA A 280 17.82 37.04 -11.30
C ALA A 280 16.75 38.10 -11.67
N PRO A 281 17.09 39.40 -11.67
CA PRO A 281 16.10 40.48 -11.73
C PRO A 281 15.54 40.68 -13.14
N ALA A 282 14.31 41.20 -13.19
CA ALA A 282 13.54 41.46 -14.40
C ALA A 282 14.23 42.42 -15.37
N PRO A 283 14.19 42.17 -16.69
CA PRO A 283 14.43 43.22 -17.68
C PRO A 283 13.15 44.06 -17.87
N SER A 284 13.36 45.37 -17.99
CA SER A 284 12.34 46.41 -18.26
C SER A 284 11.70 46.23 -19.66
N PRO A 285 10.51 46.80 -19.92
CA PRO A 285 9.66 46.42 -21.04
C PRO A 285 10.04 47.17 -22.33
N ALA A 286 10.25 46.44 -23.41
CA ALA A 286 10.27 46.98 -24.76
C ALA A 286 9.25 46.26 -25.64
N ALA A 287 8.20 47.02 -25.95
CA ALA A 287 7.26 46.95 -27.07
C ALA A 287 7.17 45.68 -27.95
N GLY A 288 5.94 45.15 -28.01
CA GLY A 288 5.32 44.70 -29.27
C GLY A 288 5.31 43.20 -29.54
N ALA A 289 4.18 42.54 -29.25
CA ALA A 289 3.46 41.62 -30.15
C ALA A 289 2.57 40.63 -29.37
N ASN A 290 1.26 40.77 -29.57
CA ASN A 290 0.15 39.81 -29.46
C ASN A 290 0.11 38.75 -28.35
N ALA A 291 -0.94 38.93 -27.53
CA ALA A 291 -1.65 37.97 -26.69
C ALA A 291 -1.55 36.48 -27.10
N GLY A 292 -0.89 35.69 -26.25
CA GLY A 292 -1.01 34.24 -26.19
C GLY A 292 -1.92 33.83 -25.03
N GLY A 293 -3.05 33.19 -25.33
CA GLY A 293 -3.96 32.60 -24.34
C GLY A 293 -3.35 31.38 -23.62
N PRO A 294 -4.03 30.84 -22.60
CA PRO A 294 -3.52 29.72 -21.82
C PRO A 294 -3.30 28.48 -22.70
N ALA A 295 -2.15 27.83 -22.50
CA ALA A 295 -1.71 26.65 -23.23
C ALA A 295 -2.82 25.58 -23.28
N THR A 296 -3.40 25.40 -24.46
CA THR A 296 -4.40 24.37 -24.74
C THR A 296 -3.73 23.01 -24.69
N ALA A 297 -4.14 22.16 -23.74
CA ALA A 297 -3.76 20.75 -23.75
C ALA A 297 -4.21 20.13 -25.11
N PRO A 298 -3.34 19.40 -25.81
CA PRO A 298 -3.70 18.80 -27.09
C PRO A 298 -4.85 17.81 -26.88
N ALA A 299 -5.95 18.01 -27.62
CA ALA A 299 -7.06 17.07 -27.68
C ALA A 299 -6.56 15.70 -28.16
N PRO A 300 -7.14 14.57 -27.70
CA PRO A 300 -6.86 13.28 -28.31
C PRO A 300 -7.13 13.35 -29.82
N ASP A 301 -6.14 12.97 -30.63
CA ASP A 301 -6.28 12.82 -32.08
C ASP A 301 -7.52 11.99 -32.41
N SER A 302 -8.42 12.56 -33.22
CA SER A 302 -9.44 11.95 -34.12
C SER A 302 -10.07 10.58 -33.79
N MET A 303 -10.18 10.17 -32.52
CA MET A 303 -10.91 8.95 -32.18
C MET A 303 -12.42 9.20 -32.36
N PRO A 304 -13.11 8.39 -33.19
CA PRO A 304 -14.57 8.45 -33.26
C PRO A 304 -15.16 8.16 -31.89
N GLY A 305 -16.19 8.90 -31.49
CA GLY A 305 -16.93 8.60 -30.27
C GLY A 305 -17.53 7.20 -30.31
N ALA A 306 -17.77 6.60 -29.15
CA ALA A 306 -18.45 5.31 -29.10
C ALA A 306 -19.95 5.45 -29.35
N ARG A 307 -20.55 4.52 -30.08
CA ARG A 307 -22.00 4.31 -30.04
C ARG A 307 -22.35 3.53 -28.78
N VAL A 308 -23.37 3.98 -28.04
CA VAL A 308 -23.91 3.28 -26.87
C VAL A 308 -25.34 2.88 -27.15
N GLN A 309 -25.61 1.58 -27.15
CA GLN A 309 -26.93 1.03 -27.42
C GLN A 309 -27.39 0.13 -26.28
N LEU A 310 -28.55 0.44 -25.71
CA LEU A 310 -29.28 -0.37 -24.74
C LEU A 310 -30.58 -0.85 -25.39
N SER A 311 -30.90 -2.12 -25.24
CA SER A 311 -32.11 -2.73 -25.80
C SER A 311 -32.84 -3.52 -24.72
N GLY A 312 -33.97 -2.98 -24.26
CA GLY A 312 -34.84 -3.56 -23.24
C GLY A 312 -34.13 -3.93 -21.94
N VAL A 313 -33.27 -3.04 -21.45
CA VAL A 313 -32.41 -3.32 -20.30
C VAL A 313 -33.21 -3.23 -19.01
N ALA A 314 -33.27 -4.34 -18.28
CA ALA A 314 -33.81 -4.38 -16.92
C ALA A 314 -32.71 -4.74 -15.91
N LYS A 315 -32.79 -4.15 -14.72
CA LYS A 315 -31.88 -4.44 -13.61
C LYS A 315 -32.59 -4.32 -12.26
N SER A 316 -32.41 -5.33 -11.41
CA SER A 316 -32.91 -5.37 -10.04
C SER A 316 -31.78 -5.64 -9.03
N PHE A 317 -31.96 -5.16 -7.80
CA PHE A 317 -31.11 -5.49 -6.65
C PHE A 317 -32.01 -5.86 -5.47
N ASP A 318 -31.78 -7.00 -4.83
CA ASP A 318 -32.56 -7.48 -3.67
C ASP A 318 -34.08 -7.35 -3.88
N ASP A 319 -34.57 -7.84 -5.04
CA ASP A 319 -35.96 -7.77 -5.52
C ASP A 319 -36.52 -6.36 -5.79
N HIS A 320 -35.71 -5.31 -5.67
CA HIS A 320 -36.06 -3.96 -6.09
C HIS A 320 -35.65 -3.71 -7.54
N LEU A 321 -36.64 -3.50 -8.41
CA LEU A 321 -36.43 -3.11 -9.81
C LEU A 321 -35.89 -1.67 -9.86
N VAL A 322 -34.71 -1.50 -10.45
CA VAL A 322 -34.00 -0.22 -10.54
C VAL A 322 -34.05 0.36 -11.96
N LEU A 323 -34.00 -0.50 -12.97
CA LEU A 323 -34.23 -0.14 -14.37
C LEU A 323 -35.22 -1.12 -14.96
N ASP A 324 -36.22 -0.60 -15.68
CA ASP A 324 -37.27 -1.39 -16.33
C ASP A 324 -37.33 -1.06 -17.83
N ASP A 325 -37.21 -2.09 -18.67
CA ASP A 325 -37.26 -2.04 -20.14
C ASP A 325 -36.56 -0.82 -20.80
N LEU A 326 -35.36 -0.45 -20.31
CA LEU A 326 -34.68 0.75 -20.77
C LEU A 326 -34.02 0.51 -22.14
N SER A 327 -34.50 1.22 -23.16
CA SER A 327 -33.89 1.28 -24.49
C SER A 327 -33.35 2.68 -24.78
N LEU A 328 -32.09 2.76 -25.19
CA LEU A 328 -31.38 4.03 -25.42
C LEU A 328 -30.37 3.85 -26.54
N ASP A 329 -30.27 4.84 -27.42
CA ASP A 329 -29.23 4.92 -28.44
C ASP A 329 -28.54 6.29 -28.37
N VAL A 330 -27.22 6.26 -28.20
CA VAL A 330 -26.33 7.42 -28.22
C VAL A 330 -25.35 7.24 -29.36
N GLU A 331 -25.51 8.05 -30.40
CA GLU A 331 -24.63 8.06 -31.57
C GLU A 331 -23.20 8.48 -31.19
N PRO A 332 -22.18 8.07 -31.98
CA PRO A 332 -20.80 8.55 -31.86
C PRO A 332 -20.69 10.06 -31.72
N GLY A 333 -20.01 10.52 -30.67
CA GLY A 333 -19.85 11.96 -30.35
C GLY A 333 -21.08 12.59 -29.69
N GLY A 334 -22.14 11.81 -29.49
CA GLY A 334 -23.32 12.19 -28.74
C GLY A 334 -23.00 12.50 -27.27
N ARG A 335 -23.80 13.38 -26.69
CA ARG A 335 -23.67 13.81 -25.29
C ARG A 335 -25.01 13.68 -24.61
N LEU A 336 -25.08 12.81 -23.60
CA LEU A 336 -26.30 12.51 -22.88
C LEU A 336 -26.12 12.80 -21.39
N CYS A 337 -27.04 13.58 -20.83
CA CYS A 337 -27.12 13.87 -19.42
C CYS A 337 -28.32 13.15 -18.81
N VAL A 338 -28.07 12.23 -17.90
CA VAL A 338 -29.08 11.50 -17.13
C VAL A 338 -29.43 12.33 -15.91
N MET A 339 -30.62 12.92 -15.91
CA MET A 339 -31.14 13.70 -14.79
C MET A 339 -32.35 12.99 -14.18
N ALA A 340 -32.21 12.62 -12.91
CA ALA A 340 -33.27 11.98 -12.13
C ALA A 340 -32.99 12.20 -10.62
N PRO A 341 -33.98 12.04 -9.73
CA PRO A 341 -33.76 12.01 -8.29
C PRO A 341 -32.71 10.96 -7.87
N SER A 342 -32.19 11.09 -6.64
CA SER A 342 -31.34 10.06 -6.05
C SER A 342 -32.13 8.77 -5.87
N GLY A 343 -31.54 7.64 -6.24
CA GLY A 343 -32.18 6.32 -6.15
C GLY A 343 -32.82 5.80 -7.45
N THR A 344 -33.04 6.63 -8.48
CA THR A 344 -33.66 6.23 -9.75
C THR A 344 -32.73 5.45 -10.71
N GLY A 345 -31.65 4.84 -10.21
CA GLY A 345 -30.79 3.98 -11.05
C GLY A 345 -29.76 4.67 -11.96
N LYS A 346 -29.48 5.97 -11.80
CA LYS A 346 -28.45 6.69 -12.60
C LYS A 346 -27.09 5.99 -12.57
N THR A 347 -26.55 5.75 -11.37
CA THR A 347 -25.27 5.05 -11.18
C THR A 347 -25.33 3.63 -11.70
N THR A 348 -26.48 2.93 -11.58
CA THR A 348 -26.69 1.60 -12.15
C THR A 348 -26.57 1.62 -13.67
N LEU A 349 -27.24 2.56 -14.35
CA LEU A 349 -27.14 2.76 -15.79
C LEU A 349 -25.68 3.01 -16.22
N LEU A 350 -24.99 3.92 -15.54
CA LEU A 350 -23.59 4.22 -15.85
C LEU A 350 -22.67 3.01 -15.64
N ARG A 351 -22.89 2.22 -14.59
CA ARG A 351 -22.13 0.98 -14.31
C ARG A 351 -22.40 -0.12 -15.34
N LEU A 352 -23.63 -0.25 -15.82
CA LEU A 352 -23.99 -1.17 -16.91
C LEU A 352 -23.25 -0.79 -18.20
N VAL A 353 -23.27 0.49 -18.58
CA VAL A 353 -22.54 0.98 -19.76
C VAL A 353 -21.01 0.84 -19.60
N ALA A 354 -20.48 1.04 -18.40
CA ALA A 354 -19.07 0.83 -18.10
C ALA A 354 -18.66 -0.67 -18.09
N GLY A 355 -19.61 -1.60 -18.20
CA GLY A 355 -19.37 -3.05 -18.11
C GLY A 355 -19.00 -3.55 -16.71
N LEU A 356 -19.28 -2.75 -15.68
CA LEU A 356 -19.06 -3.11 -14.27
C LEU A 356 -20.22 -3.92 -13.68
N GLU A 357 -21.40 -3.80 -14.28
CA GLU A 357 -22.59 -4.59 -13.96
C GLU A 357 -23.10 -5.31 -15.20
N ARG A 358 -23.83 -6.41 -14.99
CA ARG A 358 -24.56 -7.11 -16.06
C ARG A 358 -26.05 -6.85 -15.93
N PRO A 359 -26.75 -6.60 -17.05
CA PRO A 359 -28.20 -6.51 -17.03
C PRO A 359 -28.82 -7.88 -16.71
N ASP A 360 -30.01 -7.87 -16.11
CA ASP A 360 -30.76 -9.10 -15.83
C ASP A 360 -31.59 -9.52 -17.05
N ALA A 361 -32.03 -8.55 -17.85
CA ALA A 361 -32.66 -8.74 -19.16
C ALA A 361 -32.17 -7.67 -20.16
N GLY A 362 -32.31 -7.96 -21.46
CA GLY A 362 -31.87 -7.07 -22.53
C GLY A 362 -30.37 -7.12 -22.80
N ALA A 363 -29.85 -6.12 -23.51
CA ALA A 363 -28.44 -6.04 -23.89
C ALA A 363 -27.88 -4.62 -23.84
N VAL A 364 -26.60 -4.51 -23.48
CA VAL A 364 -25.82 -3.25 -23.50
C VAL A 364 -24.65 -3.44 -24.45
N GLN A 365 -24.52 -2.55 -25.45
CA GLN A 365 -23.43 -2.57 -26.42
C GLN A 365 -22.75 -1.20 -26.46
N VAL A 366 -21.41 -1.21 -26.36
CA VAL A 366 -20.57 -0.02 -26.48
C VAL A 366 -19.50 -0.29 -27.53
N GLN A 367 -19.48 0.48 -28.61
CA GLN A 367 -18.55 0.26 -29.72
C GLN A 367 -17.87 1.57 -30.14
N PRO A 368 -16.52 1.67 -30.05
CA PRO A 368 -15.60 0.68 -29.48
C PRO A 368 -15.67 0.62 -27.94
N PRO A 369 -15.33 -0.51 -27.29
CA PRO A 369 -15.48 -0.72 -25.84
C PRO A 369 -14.33 -0.08 -25.02
N ARG A 370 -14.01 1.19 -25.32
CA ARG A 370 -12.97 1.96 -24.64
C ARG A 370 -13.62 3.05 -23.80
N VAL A 371 -13.70 2.82 -22.49
CA VAL A 371 -14.42 3.69 -21.54
C VAL A 371 -13.45 4.31 -20.55
N SER A 372 -13.65 5.58 -20.19
CA SER A 372 -13.09 6.20 -19.00
C SER A 372 -14.22 6.66 -18.08
N MET A 373 -13.97 6.69 -16.77
CA MET A 373 -15.03 6.97 -15.80
C MET A 373 -14.56 7.82 -14.63
N VAL A 374 -15.41 8.79 -14.25
CA VAL A 374 -15.42 9.39 -12.93
C VAL A 374 -16.56 8.75 -12.13
N PHE A 375 -16.23 8.17 -10.98
CA PHE A 375 -17.18 7.47 -10.12
C PHE A 375 -17.86 8.44 -9.15
N GLN A 376 -19.01 8.09 -8.58
CA GLN A 376 -19.69 8.93 -7.59
C GLN A 376 -18.81 9.20 -6.36
N GLU A 377 -18.21 8.15 -5.80
CA GLU A 377 -17.24 8.25 -4.69
C GLU A 377 -15.80 8.37 -5.23
N PRO A 378 -14.92 9.15 -4.58
CA PRO A 378 -13.53 9.27 -5.01
C PRO A 378 -12.75 7.96 -4.91
N ARG A 379 -12.12 7.54 -6.02
CA ARG A 379 -11.34 6.30 -6.12
C ARG A 379 -9.90 6.61 -6.51
N LEU A 380 -9.13 7.08 -5.54
CA LEU A 380 -7.70 7.41 -5.66
C LEU A 380 -6.90 6.61 -4.62
N VAL A 381 -5.67 6.23 -4.96
CA VAL A 381 -4.76 5.59 -4.00
C VAL A 381 -4.24 6.66 -3.05
N GLU A 382 -4.64 6.58 -1.79
CA GLU A 382 -4.49 7.65 -0.78
C GLU A 382 -3.03 8.08 -0.54
N GLU A 383 -2.11 7.12 -0.55
CA GLU A 383 -0.70 7.38 -0.29
C GLU A 383 0.07 7.85 -1.54
N LEU A 384 -0.52 7.76 -2.72
CA LEU A 384 0.06 8.26 -3.95
C LEU A 384 -0.25 9.75 -4.11
N THR A 385 0.67 10.47 -4.73
CA THR A 385 0.45 11.85 -5.12
C THR A 385 -0.62 11.96 -6.22
N GLY A 386 -1.17 13.16 -6.43
CA GLY A 386 -2.09 13.40 -7.55
C GLY A 386 -1.48 12.98 -8.90
N ARG A 387 -0.21 13.31 -9.13
CA ARG A 387 0.54 12.93 -10.33
C ARG A 387 0.77 11.43 -10.44
N GLU A 388 1.11 10.76 -9.34
CA GLU A 388 1.29 9.29 -9.32
C GLU A 388 -0.04 8.56 -9.59
N ASN A 389 -1.17 9.08 -9.11
CA ASN A 389 -2.51 8.56 -9.42
C ASN A 389 -2.86 8.68 -10.92
N LEU A 390 -2.49 9.79 -11.56
CA LEU A 390 -2.65 9.96 -13.02
C LEU A 390 -1.73 8.98 -13.78
N ALA A 391 -0.48 8.85 -13.34
CA ALA A 391 0.50 7.95 -13.94
C ALA A 391 0.13 6.47 -13.82
N LEU A 392 -0.58 6.10 -12.74
CA LEU A 392 -1.05 4.74 -12.49
C LEU A 392 -1.93 4.22 -13.63
N THR A 393 -2.85 5.06 -14.11
CA THR A 393 -3.83 4.71 -15.17
C THR A 393 -3.39 5.06 -16.58
N ALA A 394 -2.33 5.87 -16.75
CA ALA A 394 -1.81 6.25 -18.05
C ALA A 394 -1.18 5.05 -18.79
N ARG A 395 -1.56 4.86 -20.06
CA ARG A 395 -1.03 3.79 -20.94
C ARG A 395 0.35 4.12 -21.46
N ASP A 396 0.60 5.38 -21.77
CA ASP A 396 1.83 5.89 -22.37
C ASP A 396 2.23 7.25 -21.73
N PRO A 397 3.42 7.77 -22.06
CA PRO A 397 3.86 9.09 -21.57
C PRO A 397 2.97 10.25 -22.02
N ALA A 398 2.30 10.17 -23.17
CA ALA A 398 1.46 11.24 -23.69
C ALA A 398 0.13 11.36 -22.91
N GLU A 399 -0.53 10.26 -22.57
CA GLU A 399 -1.66 10.23 -21.63
C GLU A 399 -1.27 10.81 -20.26
N ARG A 400 -0.07 10.47 -19.77
CA ARG A 400 0.42 10.99 -18.48
C ARG A 400 0.63 12.50 -18.51
N ALA A 401 1.26 13.01 -19.56
CA ALA A 401 1.47 14.45 -19.76
C ALA A 401 0.15 15.20 -19.89
N ARG A 402 -0.79 14.68 -20.69
CA ARG A 402 -2.16 15.22 -20.82
C ARG A 402 -2.90 15.24 -19.48
N GLY A 403 -2.81 14.16 -18.70
CA GLY A 403 -3.42 14.08 -17.37
C GLY A 403 -2.87 15.13 -16.41
N THR A 404 -1.55 15.33 -16.43
CA THR A 404 -0.90 16.34 -15.57
C THR A 404 -1.32 17.74 -15.99
N ALA A 405 -1.28 18.06 -17.29
CA ALA A 405 -1.71 19.36 -17.81
C ALA A 405 -3.19 19.66 -17.53
N LEU A 406 -4.08 18.69 -17.70
CA LEU A 406 -5.50 18.83 -17.36
C LEU A 406 -5.71 19.04 -15.86
N ALA A 407 -4.95 18.33 -15.02
CA ALA A 407 -5.05 18.50 -13.57
C ALA A 407 -4.55 19.87 -13.11
N ASP A 408 -3.45 20.37 -13.67
CA ASP A 408 -2.96 21.73 -13.41
C ASP A 408 -3.98 22.80 -13.86
N ALA A 409 -4.59 22.63 -15.04
CA ALA A 409 -5.63 23.53 -15.53
C ALA A 409 -6.90 23.52 -14.67
N LEU A 410 -7.26 22.38 -14.08
CA LEU A 410 -8.39 22.25 -13.16
C LEU A 410 -8.06 22.79 -11.75
N LEU A 411 -6.78 22.91 -11.38
CA LEU A 411 -6.28 23.35 -10.08
C LEU A 411 -5.45 24.66 -10.15
N PRO A 412 -5.98 25.76 -10.74
CA PRO A 412 -5.20 26.96 -11.03
C PRO A 412 -4.63 27.65 -9.78
N ASP A 413 -5.36 27.63 -8.67
CA ASP A 413 -5.00 28.36 -7.45
C ASP A 413 -4.04 27.62 -6.52
N ALA A 414 -3.53 26.46 -6.94
CA ALA A 414 -2.86 25.54 -6.02
C ALA A 414 -1.63 24.83 -6.64
N PRO A 415 -0.60 25.61 -7.04
CA PRO A 415 0.62 25.07 -7.60
C PRO A 415 1.29 24.12 -6.60
N GLY A 416 1.65 22.93 -7.05
CA GLY A 416 2.34 21.93 -6.24
C GLY A 416 1.46 20.89 -5.56
N LEU A 417 0.12 21.01 -5.60
CA LEU A 417 -0.78 20.00 -5.00
C LEU A 417 -0.62 18.61 -5.64
N LEU A 418 -0.31 18.54 -6.93
CA LEU A 418 -0.11 17.27 -7.64
C LEU A 418 1.07 16.45 -7.10
N TYR A 419 1.97 17.06 -6.33
CA TYR A 419 3.12 16.42 -5.70
C TYR A 419 2.88 15.99 -4.25
N ARG A 420 1.68 16.25 -3.71
CA ARG A 420 1.28 15.84 -2.36
C ARG A 420 0.44 14.56 -2.42
N PRO A 421 0.55 13.66 -1.42
CA PRO A 421 -0.35 12.51 -1.29
C PRO A 421 -1.81 12.96 -1.31
N VAL A 422 -2.67 12.24 -2.03
CA VAL A 422 -4.08 12.64 -2.19
C VAL A 422 -4.88 12.58 -0.88
N ALA A 423 -4.40 11.80 0.11
CA ALA A 423 -4.92 11.81 1.48
C ALA A 423 -4.88 13.19 2.17
N GLN A 424 -4.06 14.13 1.67
CA GLN A 424 -3.92 15.48 2.21
C GLN A 424 -4.76 16.52 1.45
N LEU A 425 -5.53 16.10 0.44
CA LEU A 425 -6.27 17.00 -0.46
C LEU A 425 -7.75 17.09 -0.05
N SER A 426 -8.37 18.23 -0.32
CA SER A 426 -9.81 18.42 -0.11
C SER A 426 -10.64 17.59 -1.10
N GLY A 427 -11.91 17.31 -0.77
CA GLY A 427 -12.81 16.57 -1.66
C GLY A 427 -12.89 17.15 -3.07
N GLY A 428 -13.02 18.47 -3.21
CA GLY A 428 -13.04 19.14 -4.50
C GLY A 428 -11.69 19.11 -5.25
N GLN A 429 -10.56 19.07 -4.55
CA GLN A 429 -9.24 18.89 -5.19
C GLN A 429 -9.07 17.45 -5.71
N ARG A 430 -9.45 16.46 -4.90
CA ARG A 430 -9.46 15.04 -5.29
C ARG A 430 -10.35 14.84 -6.51
N ARG A 431 -11.53 15.47 -6.53
CA ARG A 431 -12.49 15.37 -7.62
C ARG A 431 -11.93 15.83 -8.97
N ARG A 432 -11.20 16.94 -8.96
CA ARG A 432 -10.53 17.48 -10.15
C ARG A 432 -9.42 16.58 -10.69
N ILE A 433 -8.69 15.90 -9.80
CA ILE A 433 -7.68 14.90 -10.21
C ILE A 433 -8.37 13.70 -10.90
N GLU A 434 -9.51 13.24 -10.40
CA GLU A 434 -10.27 12.16 -11.05
C GLU A 434 -10.82 12.57 -12.41
N LEU A 435 -11.32 13.81 -12.51
CA LEU A 435 -11.78 14.36 -13.78
C LEU A 435 -10.63 14.44 -14.79
N ALA A 436 -9.47 14.96 -14.38
CA ALA A 436 -8.27 14.96 -15.21
C ALA A 436 -7.87 13.54 -15.66
N ARG A 437 -7.89 12.56 -14.75
CA ARG A 437 -7.61 11.15 -15.04
C ARG A 437 -8.55 10.59 -16.10
N ALA A 438 -9.86 10.83 -15.98
CA ALA A 438 -10.85 10.33 -16.92
C ALA A 438 -10.73 10.99 -18.30
N LEU A 439 -10.50 12.31 -18.33
CA LEU A 439 -10.40 13.07 -19.58
C LEU A 439 -9.09 12.83 -20.35
N ALA A 440 -8.00 12.52 -19.64
CA ALA A 440 -6.70 12.22 -20.23
C ALA A 440 -6.59 10.82 -20.83
N HIS A 441 -7.39 9.87 -20.34
CA HIS A 441 -7.38 8.50 -20.84
C HIS A 441 -7.89 8.44 -22.28
N ASP A 442 -7.21 7.67 -23.12
CA ASP A 442 -7.65 7.42 -24.49
C ASP A 442 -8.84 6.45 -24.48
N ALA A 443 -10.05 7.03 -24.43
CA ALA A 443 -11.33 6.36 -24.43
C ALA A 443 -12.28 7.00 -25.46
N ALA A 444 -13.11 6.18 -26.09
CA ALA A 444 -14.13 6.65 -27.04
C ALA A 444 -15.42 7.09 -26.34
N LEU A 445 -15.63 6.62 -25.11
CA LEU A 445 -16.72 7.00 -24.22
C LEU A 445 -16.18 7.52 -22.89
N VAL A 446 -16.63 8.70 -22.48
CA VAL A 446 -16.36 9.28 -21.15
C VAL A 446 -17.64 9.22 -20.33
N ILE A 447 -17.57 8.57 -19.16
CA ILE A 447 -18.68 8.44 -18.21
C ILE A 447 -18.38 9.29 -16.98
N LEU A 448 -19.30 10.17 -16.60
CA LEU A 448 -19.12 11.08 -15.47
C LEU A 448 -20.31 10.94 -14.49
N ASP A 449 -20.07 10.37 -13.31
CA ASP A 449 -21.11 10.24 -12.27
C ASP A 449 -20.93 11.33 -11.20
N GLU A 450 -21.74 12.39 -11.24
CA GLU A 450 -21.65 13.58 -10.40
C GLU A 450 -20.26 14.28 -10.42
N PRO A 451 -19.67 14.54 -11.61
CA PRO A 451 -18.27 14.97 -11.73
C PRO A 451 -17.95 16.29 -11.04
N PHE A 452 -18.95 17.14 -10.79
CA PHE A 452 -18.76 18.47 -10.22
C PHE A 452 -19.28 18.61 -8.78
N ALA A 453 -19.57 17.49 -8.12
CA ALA A 453 -19.92 17.50 -6.70
C ALA A 453 -18.78 18.11 -5.86
N ASN A 454 -19.14 18.80 -4.78
CA ASN A 454 -18.21 19.46 -3.86
C ASN A 454 -17.32 20.56 -4.49
N LEU A 455 -17.75 21.12 -5.62
CA LEU A 455 -17.15 22.32 -6.22
C LEU A 455 -18.07 23.53 -6.00
N ASP A 456 -17.47 24.70 -5.74
CA ASP A 456 -18.17 25.98 -5.84
C ASP A 456 -18.58 26.27 -7.31
N ASP A 457 -19.45 27.24 -7.50
CA ASP A 457 -20.06 27.51 -8.81
C ASP A 457 -19.04 27.93 -9.87
N ALA A 458 -18.06 28.76 -9.50
CA ALA A 458 -17.00 29.20 -10.43
C ALA A 458 -16.09 28.04 -10.84
N SER A 459 -15.68 27.21 -9.87
CA SER A 459 -14.91 25.99 -10.12
C SER A 459 -15.69 24.99 -10.98
N ARG A 460 -17.00 24.87 -10.78
CA ARG A 460 -17.89 24.00 -11.56
C ARG A 460 -17.97 24.45 -13.01
N GLU A 461 -18.20 25.74 -13.26
CA GLU A 461 -18.25 26.30 -14.61
C GLU A 461 -16.91 26.12 -15.35
N ALA A 462 -15.80 26.42 -14.68
CA ALA A 462 -14.47 26.20 -15.23
C ALA A 462 -14.21 24.71 -15.58
N ALA A 463 -14.59 23.79 -14.68
CA ALA A 463 -14.45 22.35 -14.90
C ALA A 463 -15.35 21.84 -16.05
N ALA A 464 -16.59 22.32 -16.16
CA ALA A 464 -17.49 21.97 -17.26
C ALA A 464 -16.95 22.47 -18.61
N ARG A 465 -16.45 23.70 -18.67
CA ARG A 465 -15.81 24.26 -19.87
C ARG A 465 -14.57 23.46 -20.29
N LEU A 466 -13.69 23.13 -19.35
CA LEU A 466 -12.50 22.31 -19.62
C LEU A 466 -12.87 20.88 -20.03
N THR A 467 -13.90 20.30 -19.44
CA THR A 467 -14.46 19.00 -19.84
C THR A 467 -14.89 19.04 -21.30
N LEU A 468 -15.65 20.06 -21.69
CA LEU A 468 -16.11 20.24 -23.07
C LEU A 468 -14.95 20.37 -24.07
N GLN A 469 -13.94 21.15 -23.71
CA GLN A 469 -12.73 21.34 -24.53
C GLN A 469 -11.93 20.04 -24.66
N ALA A 470 -11.77 19.29 -23.58
CA ALA A 470 -11.02 18.05 -23.59
C ALA A 470 -11.74 16.94 -24.37
N LEU A 471 -13.08 16.86 -24.32
CA LEU A 471 -13.86 15.76 -24.91
C LEU A 471 -13.62 15.59 -26.42
N GLY A 472 -13.51 16.66 -27.20
CA GLY A 472 -13.40 16.57 -28.65
C GLY A 472 -14.60 15.85 -29.28
N SER A 473 -14.33 14.84 -30.10
CA SER A 473 -15.32 13.97 -30.78
C SER A 473 -15.79 12.77 -29.95
N ARG A 474 -15.36 12.66 -28.70
CA ARG A 474 -15.71 11.53 -27.83
C ARG A 474 -17.16 11.61 -27.36
N THR A 475 -17.78 10.46 -27.18
CA THR A 475 -19.14 10.36 -26.63
C THR A 475 -19.11 10.63 -25.12
N LEU A 476 -20.12 11.33 -24.61
CA LEU A 476 -20.27 11.65 -23.19
C LEU A 476 -21.57 11.05 -22.63
N LEU A 477 -21.45 10.34 -21.52
CA LEU A 477 -22.55 10.03 -20.61
C LEU A 477 -22.28 10.69 -19.27
N ILE A 478 -23.17 11.55 -18.81
CA ILE A 478 -23.04 12.21 -17.50
C ILE A 478 -24.31 11.99 -16.69
N ALA A 479 -24.17 11.69 -15.39
CA ALA A 479 -25.27 11.72 -14.44
C ALA A 479 -25.07 12.89 -13.48
N THR A 480 -26.10 13.70 -13.30
CA THR A 480 -26.10 14.76 -12.29
C THR A 480 -27.50 15.19 -11.90
N HIS A 481 -27.64 15.83 -10.74
CA HIS A 481 -28.85 16.53 -10.30
C HIS A 481 -28.80 18.04 -10.53
N HIS A 482 -27.67 18.58 -11.04
CA HIS A 482 -27.51 20.02 -11.24
C HIS A 482 -28.09 20.49 -12.60
N LEU A 483 -29.08 21.37 -12.54
CA LEU A 483 -29.86 21.81 -13.71
C LEU A 483 -29.04 22.54 -14.79
N GLY A 484 -27.96 23.25 -14.43
CA GLY A 484 -27.14 23.99 -15.40
C GLY A 484 -26.09 23.13 -16.14
N THR A 485 -25.89 21.88 -15.74
CA THR A 485 -24.83 21.03 -16.32
C THR A 485 -25.13 20.54 -17.74
N PRO A 486 -26.36 20.13 -18.11
CA PRO A 486 -26.70 19.77 -19.49
C PRO A 486 -26.39 20.89 -20.49
N GLU A 487 -26.73 22.13 -20.14
CA GLU A 487 -26.49 23.31 -20.98
C GLU A 487 -24.99 23.57 -21.15
N ALA A 488 -24.23 23.59 -20.04
CA ALA A 488 -22.80 23.82 -20.05
C ALA A 488 -22.02 22.78 -20.89
N LEU A 489 -22.49 21.53 -20.92
CA LEU A 489 -21.85 20.44 -21.67
C LEU A 489 -22.49 20.16 -23.04
N ARG A 490 -23.54 20.92 -23.41
CA ARG A 490 -24.33 20.72 -24.63
C ARG A 490 -24.83 19.28 -24.75
N ALA A 491 -25.41 18.75 -23.67
CA ALA A 491 -25.88 17.37 -23.57
C ALA A 491 -27.41 17.29 -23.63
N ARG A 492 -27.93 16.31 -24.36
CA ARG A 492 -29.36 15.97 -24.38
C ARG A 492 -29.76 15.38 -23.03
N ILE A 493 -30.89 15.80 -22.47
CA ILE A 493 -31.39 15.28 -21.20
C ILE A 493 -32.11 13.94 -21.43
N LEU A 494 -31.80 12.95 -20.59
CA LEU A 494 -32.58 11.74 -20.39
C LEU A 494 -33.14 11.76 -18.97
N THR A 495 -34.46 11.69 -18.84
CA THR A 495 -35.14 11.51 -17.57
C THR A 495 -35.46 10.03 -17.39
N LEU A 496 -35.01 9.46 -16.27
CA LEU A 496 -35.42 8.12 -15.86
C LEU A 496 -36.74 8.24 -15.12
N ASN A 497 -37.71 7.39 -15.49
CA ASN A 497 -39.05 7.37 -14.88
C ASN A 497 -39.12 6.35 -13.75
#